data_AF-A0A4V6Q896-F1
#
_entry.id   AF-A0A4V6Q896-F1
#
_cell.length_a   1.000
_cell.length_b   1.000
_cell.length_c   1.000
_cell.angle_alpha   90.00
_cell.angle_beta   90.00
_cell.angle_gamma   90.00
#
_symmetry.space_group_name_H-M   'P 1'
#
loop_
_entity.id
_entity.type
_entity.pdbx_description
1 polymer ?
#
loop_
_entity_poly.entity_id
_entity_poly.type
_entity_poly.pdbx_seq_one_letter_code
_entity_poly.pdbx_strand_id
1 'polypeptide(L)'
;MGVYILSVMTKEIVESTKVSLIQKRIQLIYPRNEINYSQYNYNDRNHKELDFDITEIYFNKDKIDEEISLLIKAIKEIFCILESDCEIIGGFNDTENAIMQYEKDKENNYMNWGLFATKNPISKSNVYYEKDGLYIYHSFKYDSMGVVF
;
A
#
# COMPACT_ATOMS: atom_id res chain seq x y z
N MET A 1 -15.58 5.86 10.47
CA MET A 1 -15.13 4.48 10.18
C MET A 1 -13.99 4.60 9.20
N GLY A 2 -12.80 4.14 9.57
CA GLY A 2 -11.60 4.29 8.75
C GLY A 2 -11.54 3.28 7.62
N VAL A 3 -10.99 3.68 6.47
CA VAL A 3 -10.57 2.76 5.42
C VAL A 3 -9.09 2.98 5.19
N TYR A 4 -8.28 1.92 5.20
CA TYR A 4 -6.90 1.99 4.73
C TYR A 4 -6.83 1.38 3.35
N ILE A 5 -6.31 2.15 2.41
CA ILE A 5 -6.25 1.80 1.00
C ILE A 5 -4.82 1.39 0.69
N LEU A 6 -4.66 0.24 0.05
CA LEU A 6 -3.43 -0.18 -0.60
C LEU A 6 -3.61 -0.04 -2.12
N SER A 7 -3.15 1.07 -2.67
CA SER A 7 -3.18 1.30 -4.12
C SER A 7 -1.97 0.65 -4.77
N VAL A 8 -2.23 -0.44 -5.49
CA VAL A 8 -1.21 -1.21 -6.19
C VAL A 8 -1.13 -0.73 -7.64
N MET A 9 -0.01 -0.09 -7.98
CA MET A 9 0.27 0.41 -9.32
C MET A 9 1.01 -0.66 -10.11
N THR A 10 0.45 -1.07 -11.26
CA THR A 10 1.01 -2.10 -12.14
C THR A 10 1.12 -1.58 -13.58
N LYS A 11 1.96 -2.23 -14.41
CA LYS A 11 2.03 -1.91 -15.85
C LYS A 11 0.83 -2.49 -16.62
N GLU A 12 0.36 -3.65 -16.21
CA GLU A 12 -0.71 -4.41 -16.86
C GLU A 12 -1.88 -4.63 -15.89
N ILE A 13 -3.07 -4.89 -16.45
CA ILE A 13 -4.25 -5.27 -15.67
C ILE A 13 -3.97 -6.59 -14.95
N VAL A 14 -4.28 -6.65 -13.65
CA VAL A 14 -4.09 -7.86 -12.86
C VAL A 14 -5.23 -8.83 -13.13
N GLU A 15 -4.87 -10.08 -13.44
CA GLU A 15 -5.83 -11.16 -13.64
C GLU A 15 -6.68 -11.40 -12.39
N SER A 16 -7.98 -11.61 -12.58
CA SER A 16 -8.96 -11.76 -11.49
C SER A 16 -8.62 -12.90 -10.51
N THR A 17 -7.96 -13.96 -10.99
CA THR A 17 -7.46 -15.07 -10.16
C THR A 17 -6.39 -14.61 -9.18
N LYS A 18 -5.45 -13.76 -9.62
CA LYS A 18 -4.42 -13.14 -8.77
C LYS A 18 -5.05 -12.16 -7.79
N VAL A 19 -5.97 -11.30 -8.25
CA VAL A 19 -6.70 -10.36 -7.39
C VAL A 19 -7.43 -11.09 -6.26
N SER A 20 -8.17 -12.15 -6.59
CA SER A 20 -8.91 -12.97 -5.62
C SER A 20 -7.97 -13.63 -4.60
N LEU A 21 -6.80 -14.11 -5.06
CA LEU A 21 -5.80 -14.70 -4.19
C LEU A 21 -5.22 -13.67 -3.22
N ILE A 22 -4.90 -12.47 -3.71
CA ILE A 22 -4.40 -11.36 -2.89
C ILE A 22 -5.44 -10.97 -1.84
N GLN A 23 -6.69 -10.73 -2.24
CA GLN A 23 -7.78 -10.40 -1.33
C GLN A 23 -7.90 -11.45 -0.21
N LYS A 24 -7.86 -12.75 -0.57
CA LYS A 24 -7.89 -13.85 0.40
C LYS A 24 -6.69 -13.83 1.35
N ARG A 25 -5.48 -13.50 0.88
CA ARG A 25 -4.29 -13.37 1.75
C ARG A 25 -4.41 -12.20 2.71
N ILE A 26 -4.88 -11.05 2.25
CA ILE A 26 -5.13 -9.87 3.09
C ILE A 26 -6.20 -10.21 4.14
N GLN A 27 -7.29 -10.88 3.75
CA GLN A 27 -8.35 -11.31 4.66
C GLN A 27 -7.84 -12.23 5.78
N LEU A 28 -6.85 -13.09 5.52
CA LEU A 28 -6.24 -13.94 6.56
C LEU A 28 -5.42 -13.13 7.57
N ILE A 29 -4.89 -11.97 7.17
CA ILE A 29 -4.14 -11.05 8.04
C ILE A 29 -5.11 -10.19 8.85
N TYR A 30 -6.21 -9.77 8.23
CA TYR A 30 -7.27 -8.94 8.81
C TYR A 30 -8.61 -9.70 8.86
N PRO A 31 -8.75 -10.75 9.68
CA PRO A 31 -9.91 -11.65 9.64
C PRO A 31 -11.23 -11.02 10.09
N ARG A 32 -11.18 -9.83 10.70
CA ARG A 32 -12.36 -9.10 11.19
C ARG A 32 -12.74 -7.91 10.32
N ASN A 33 -11.90 -7.55 9.36
CA ASN A 33 -12.09 -6.40 8.49
C ASN A 33 -12.70 -6.86 7.17
N GLU A 34 -13.52 -6.01 6.56
CA GLU A 34 -13.97 -6.24 5.20
C GLU A 34 -12.86 -5.79 4.24
N ILE A 35 -12.52 -6.65 3.29
CA ILE A 35 -11.54 -6.34 2.25
C ILE A 35 -12.28 -6.21 0.92
N ASN A 36 -12.38 -4.98 0.43
CA ASN A 36 -12.92 -4.69 -0.89
C ASN A 36 -11.78 -4.41 -1.87
N TYR A 37 -12.04 -4.59 -3.16
CA TYR A 37 -11.07 -4.21 -4.19
C TYR A 37 -11.76 -3.55 -5.37
N SER A 38 -11.00 -2.65 -6.01
CA SER A 38 -11.41 -1.98 -7.24
C SER A 38 -10.22 -1.94 -8.18
N GLN A 39 -10.47 -2.13 -9.48
CA GLN A 39 -9.42 -2.07 -10.48
C GLN A 39 -9.75 -0.99 -11.50
N TYR A 40 -8.81 -0.07 -11.70
CA TYR A 40 -8.97 1.11 -12.54
C TYR A 40 -7.97 1.11 -13.70
N ASN A 41 -8.45 1.57 -14.84
CA ASN A 41 -7.67 1.73 -16.06
C ASN A 41 -7.95 3.12 -16.64
N TYR A 42 -7.26 4.11 -16.10
CA TYR A 42 -7.35 5.49 -16.56
C TYR A 42 -6.56 5.66 -17.87
N ASN A 43 -7.14 6.36 -18.83
CA ASN A 43 -6.54 6.55 -20.16
C ASN A 43 -5.36 7.53 -20.16
N ASP A 44 -5.29 8.38 -19.14
CA ASP A 44 -4.30 9.44 -18.95
C ASP A 44 -3.16 9.06 -17.99
N ARG A 45 -3.18 7.84 -17.43
CA ARG A 45 -2.14 7.33 -16.52
C ARG A 45 -1.25 6.28 -17.19
N ASN A 46 0.02 6.26 -16.80
CA ASN A 46 1.03 5.30 -17.29
C ASN A 46 1.02 3.96 -16.54
N HIS A 47 0.06 3.77 -15.62
CA HIS A 47 -0.10 2.56 -14.83
C HIS A 47 -1.57 2.14 -14.81
N LYS A 48 -1.80 0.91 -14.37
CA LYS A 48 -3.10 0.39 -13.94
C LYS A 48 -3.11 0.36 -12.42
N GLU A 49 -4.27 0.57 -11.84
CA GLU A 49 -4.42 0.70 -10.40
C GLU A 49 -5.34 -0.40 -9.90
N LEU A 50 -4.90 -1.06 -8.84
CA LEU A 50 -5.66 -2.06 -8.12
C LEU A 50 -5.66 -1.66 -6.64
N ASP A 51 -6.80 -1.19 -6.18
CA ASP A 51 -6.99 -0.80 -4.79
C ASP A 51 -7.49 -1.98 -3.96
N PHE A 52 -6.94 -2.11 -2.76
CA PHE A 52 -7.49 -2.94 -1.70
C PHE A 52 -7.88 -2.06 -0.51
N ASP A 53 -9.18 -1.99 -0.24
CA ASP A 53 -9.77 -1.25 0.85
C ASP A 53 -9.92 -2.16 2.06
N ILE A 54 -9.22 -1.82 3.15
CA ILE A 54 -9.34 -2.50 4.44
C ILE A 54 -10.24 -1.63 5.33
N THR A 55 -11.50 -2.01 5.50
CA THR A 55 -12.46 -1.22 6.28
C THR A 55 -12.31 -1.47 7.79
N GLU A 56 -12.75 -0.50 8.60
CA GLU A 56 -12.70 -0.58 10.07
C GLU A 56 -11.30 -0.79 10.65
N ILE A 57 -10.28 -0.37 9.90
CA ILE A 57 -8.91 -0.35 10.40
C ILE A 57 -8.69 0.94 11.19
N TYR A 58 -8.07 0.78 12.35
CA TYR A 58 -7.70 1.87 13.23
C TYR A 58 -6.31 1.54 13.75
N PHE A 59 -5.45 2.55 13.84
CA PHE A 59 -4.15 2.38 14.44
C PHE A 59 -4.21 2.76 15.91
N ASN A 60 -3.94 1.82 16.79
CA ASN A 60 -3.76 2.08 18.20
C ASN A 60 -2.30 2.47 18.46
N LYS A 61 -2.10 3.67 19.00
CA LYS A 61 -0.76 4.19 19.32
C LYS A 61 0.08 3.22 20.16
N ASP A 62 -0.53 2.51 21.11
CA ASP A 62 0.17 1.58 21.99
C ASP A 62 0.57 0.27 21.29
N LYS A 63 0.00 -0.01 20.12
CA LYS A 63 0.25 -1.23 19.30
C LYS A 63 0.73 -0.91 17.89
N ILE A 64 1.17 0.32 17.66
CA ILE A 64 1.45 0.82 16.33
C ILE A 64 2.45 -0.05 15.57
N ASP A 65 3.51 -0.53 16.25
CA ASP A 65 4.51 -1.39 15.63
C ASP A 65 3.94 -2.76 15.18
N GLU A 66 2.99 -3.31 15.95
CA GLU A 66 2.30 -4.56 15.59
C GLU A 66 1.42 -4.34 14.37
N GLU A 67 0.69 -3.23 14.32
CA GLU A 67 -0.23 -2.89 13.22
C GLU A 67 0.53 -2.58 11.93
N ILE A 68 1.65 -1.87 12.02
CA ILE A 68 2.57 -1.67 10.88
C ILE A 68 3.12 -3.02 10.41
N SER A 69 3.47 -3.92 11.34
CA SER A 69 3.95 -5.26 10.97
C SER A 69 2.89 -6.06 10.20
N LEU A 70 1.60 -5.91 10.52
CA LEU A 70 0.50 -6.52 9.77
C LEU A 70 0.35 -5.91 8.37
N LEU A 71 0.47 -4.58 8.24
CA LEU A 71 0.48 -3.91 6.93
C LEU A 71 1.64 -4.41 6.06
N ILE A 72 2.86 -4.47 6.61
CA ILE A 72 4.03 -4.99 5.90
C ILE A 72 3.79 -6.44 5.47
N LYS A 73 3.18 -7.26 6.32
CA LYS A 73 2.81 -8.64 5.96
C LYS A 73 1.85 -8.68 4.77
N ALA A 74 0.84 -7.82 4.73
CA ALA A 74 -0.10 -7.73 3.61
C ALA A 74 0.59 -7.31 2.31
N ILE A 75 1.44 -6.28 2.37
CA ILE A 75 2.25 -5.81 1.23
C ILE A 75 3.14 -6.94 0.68
N LYS A 76 3.75 -7.73 1.56
CA LYS A 76 4.58 -8.87 1.15
C LYS A 76 3.79 -9.92 0.37
N GLU A 77 2.57 -10.23 0.80
CA GLU A 77 1.70 -11.17 0.07
C GLU A 77 1.37 -10.64 -1.33
N ILE A 78 1.10 -9.34 -1.48
CA ILE A 78 0.86 -8.70 -2.79
C ILE A 78 2.08 -8.87 -3.70
N PHE A 79 3.28 -8.50 -3.23
CA PHE A 79 4.52 -8.64 -4.00
C PHE A 79 4.89 -10.08 -4.33
N CYS A 80 4.51 -11.04 -3.47
CA CYS A 80 4.72 -12.46 -3.70
C CYS A 80 3.84 -12.99 -4.84
N ILE A 81 2.56 -12.58 -4.89
CA ILE A 81 1.60 -13.08 -5.87
C ILE A 81 1.75 -12.41 -7.24
N LEU A 82 2.05 -11.10 -7.26
CA LEU A 82 2.13 -10.38 -8.52
C LEU A 82 3.40 -10.70 -9.29
N GLU A 83 4.48 -11.13 -8.62
CA GLU A 83 5.77 -11.54 -9.20
C GLU A 83 6.44 -10.50 -10.13
N SER A 84 5.86 -9.31 -10.26
CA SER A 84 6.17 -8.29 -11.28
C SER A 84 6.43 -6.91 -10.66
N ASP A 85 6.91 -5.97 -11.49
CA ASP A 85 7.13 -4.54 -11.20
C ASP A 85 5.81 -3.86 -10.78
N CYS A 86 5.40 -4.06 -9.54
CA CYS A 86 4.39 -3.22 -8.90
C CYS A 86 5.04 -2.29 -7.88
N GLU A 87 4.37 -1.18 -7.64
CA GLU A 87 4.66 -0.27 -6.53
C GLU A 87 3.35 -0.05 -5.77
N ILE A 88 3.44 0.15 -4.46
CA ILE A 88 2.26 0.28 -3.60
C ILE A 88 2.32 1.59 -2.84
N ILE A 89 1.25 2.37 -2.89
CA ILE A 89 1.02 3.53 -2.03
C ILE A 89 -0.07 3.15 -1.03
N GLY A 90 0.19 3.37 0.25
CA GLY A 90 -0.74 3.09 1.34
C GLY A 90 -1.18 4.36 2.05
N GLY A 91 -2.48 4.56 2.21
CA GLY A 91 -3.04 5.77 2.80
C GLY A 91 -4.37 5.54 3.52
N PHE A 92 -4.73 6.47 4.40
CA PHE A 92 -6.01 6.42 5.12
C PHE A 92 -7.05 7.28 4.39
N ASN A 93 -8.20 6.69 4.08
CA ASN A 93 -9.35 7.22 3.32
C ASN A 93 -9.09 7.63 1.87
N ASP A 94 -7.88 8.03 1.49
CA ASP A 94 -7.53 8.47 0.13
C ASP A 94 -6.03 8.27 -0.15
N THR A 95 -5.70 7.91 -1.39
CA THR A 95 -4.34 7.76 -1.93
C THR A 95 -4.12 8.61 -3.19
N GLU A 96 -5.16 9.24 -3.74
CA GLU A 96 -5.13 9.94 -5.04
C GLU A 96 -4.07 11.05 -5.06
N ASN A 97 -4.03 11.90 -4.03
CA ASN A 97 -3.02 12.97 -3.94
C ASN A 97 -1.58 12.43 -3.92
N ALA A 98 -1.36 11.28 -3.29
CA ALA A 98 -0.05 10.63 -3.25
C ALA A 98 0.29 10.02 -4.62
N ILE A 99 -0.69 9.43 -5.30
CA ILE A 99 -0.54 8.91 -6.68
C ILE A 99 -0.20 10.04 -7.65
N MET A 100 -0.90 11.18 -7.59
CA MET A 100 -0.58 12.34 -8.43
C MET A 100 0.85 12.86 -8.21
N GLN A 101 1.32 12.86 -6.96
CA GLN A 101 2.71 13.23 -6.64
C GLN A 101 3.71 12.20 -7.17
N TYR A 102 3.38 10.91 -7.06
CA TYR A 102 4.16 9.81 -7.61
C TYR A 102 4.32 9.93 -9.12
N GLU A 103 3.24 10.24 -9.85
CA GLU A 103 3.25 10.41 -11.29
C GLU A 103 4.09 11.61 -11.73
N LYS A 104 4.06 12.69 -10.94
CA LYS A 104 4.76 13.93 -11.27
C LYS A 104 6.25 13.87 -10.96
N ASP A 105 6.61 13.43 -9.76
CA ASP A 105 7.99 13.42 -9.28
C ASP A 105 8.13 12.46 -8.09
N LYS A 106 8.31 11.18 -8.41
CA LYS A 106 8.47 10.14 -7.40
C LYS A 106 9.70 10.33 -6.52
N GLU A 107 10.83 10.73 -7.11
CA GLU A 107 12.12 10.77 -6.41
C GLU A 107 12.15 11.80 -5.28
N ASN A 108 11.41 12.90 -5.42
CA ASN A 108 11.38 13.96 -4.41
C ASN A 108 10.18 13.88 -3.45
N ASN A 109 9.12 13.13 -3.78
CA ASN A 109 7.87 13.14 -3.00
C ASN A 109 7.60 11.86 -2.20
N TYR A 110 8.34 10.77 -2.40
CA TYR A 110 8.03 9.46 -1.78
C TYR A 110 7.96 9.46 -0.24
N MET A 111 8.56 10.47 0.40
CA MET A 111 8.50 10.66 1.86
C MET A 111 7.19 11.30 2.35
N ASN A 112 6.28 11.68 1.45
CA ASN A 112 5.02 12.36 1.78
C ASN A 112 3.78 11.44 1.68
N TRP A 113 3.94 10.17 1.30
CA TRP A 113 2.82 9.32 0.85
C TRP A 113 2.23 8.40 1.93
N GLY A 114 2.53 8.65 3.21
CA GLY A 114 2.14 7.77 4.31
C GLY A 114 2.96 6.49 4.29
N LEU A 115 2.70 5.62 3.32
CA LEU A 115 3.47 4.40 3.05
C LEU A 115 3.75 4.28 1.54
N PHE A 116 4.98 3.91 1.19
CA PHE A 116 5.37 3.58 -0.17
C PHE A 116 6.22 2.31 -0.19
N ALA A 117 5.82 1.30 -0.98
CA ALA A 117 6.54 0.04 -1.11
C ALA A 117 6.95 -0.24 -2.56
N THR A 118 8.19 -0.66 -2.76
CA THR A 118 8.77 -0.92 -4.07
C THR A 118 9.88 -1.96 -4.02
N LYS A 119 10.16 -2.62 -5.15
CA LYS A 119 11.38 -3.42 -5.36
C LYS A 119 12.53 -2.62 -5.97
N ASN A 120 12.27 -1.40 -6.43
CA ASN A 120 13.24 -0.49 -7.04
C ASN A 120 13.46 0.71 -6.10
N PRO A 121 14.40 0.63 -5.15
CA PRO A 121 14.55 1.65 -4.13
C PRO A 121 14.98 3.00 -4.72
N ILE A 122 14.36 4.08 -4.25
CA ILE A 122 14.77 5.46 -4.56
C ILE A 122 16.02 5.84 -3.77
N SER A 123 16.05 5.55 -2.47
CA SER A 123 17.22 5.78 -1.61
C SER A 123 17.27 4.79 -0.45
N LYS A 124 18.41 4.16 -0.20
CA LYS A 124 18.56 3.26 0.95
C LYS A 124 18.58 3.96 2.32
N SER A 125 18.88 5.27 2.37
CA SER A 125 19.05 5.98 3.65
C SER A 125 17.73 6.19 4.41
N ASN A 126 16.60 6.16 3.70
CA ASN A 126 15.30 6.54 4.25
C ASN A 126 14.34 5.34 4.35
N VAL A 127 14.87 4.13 4.21
CA VAL A 127 14.08 2.89 4.22
C VAL A 127 13.69 2.55 5.65
N TYR A 128 12.40 2.33 5.86
CA TYR A 128 11.86 1.87 7.14
C TYR A 128 11.96 0.35 7.26
N TYR A 129 11.72 -0.38 6.17
CA TYR A 129 11.83 -1.84 6.11
C TYR A 129 12.52 -2.29 4.82
N GLU A 130 13.56 -3.11 4.94
CA GLU A 130 14.26 -3.77 3.83
C GLU A 130 14.30 -5.28 4.09
N LYS A 131 13.69 -6.07 3.21
CA LYS A 131 13.86 -7.53 3.21
C LYS A 131 13.52 -8.13 1.85
N ASP A 132 14.29 -9.12 1.40
CA ASP A 132 14.03 -9.87 0.16
C ASP A 132 13.89 -8.96 -1.09
N GLY A 133 14.62 -7.84 -1.10
CA GLY A 133 14.55 -6.83 -2.17
C GLY A 133 13.29 -5.95 -2.14
N LEU A 134 12.42 -6.10 -1.15
CA LEU A 134 11.31 -5.19 -0.87
C LEU A 134 11.78 -4.05 0.03
N TYR A 135 11.52 -2.83 -0.41
CA TYR A 135 11.82 -1.59 0.30
C TYR A 135 10.51 -0.89 0.63
N ILE A 136 10.33 -0.55 1.90
CA ILE A 136 9.17 0.22 2.36
C ILE A 136 9.68 1.51 2.98
N TYR A 137 9.18 2.61 2.43
CA TYR A 137 9.31 3.97 2.92
C TYR A 137 8.04 4.32 3.65
N HIS A 138 8.20 5.08 4.72
CA HIS A 138 7.12 5.22 5.67
C HIS A 138 7.27 6.57 6.41
N SER A 139 6.21 7.38 6.42
CA SER A 139 6.18 8.78 6.90
C SER A 139 5.14 9.09 7.99
N PHE A 140 4.65 8.10 8.76
CA PHE A 140 3.64 8.24 9.84
C PHE A 140 4.02 9.24 10.95
N LYS A 141 5.25 9.77 10.98
CA LYS A 141 5.59 10.90 11.86
C LYS A 141 4.80 12.18 11.52
N TYR A 142 4.27 12.28 10.30
CA TYR A 142 3.61 13.47 9.77
C TYR A 142 2.16 13.25 9.32
N ASP A 143 1.68 12.01 9.34
CA ASP A 143 0.30 11.66 9.03
C ASP A 143 -0.34 10.99 10.24
N SER A 144 -1.57 11.39 10.55
CA SER A 144 -2.29 10.98 11.75
C SER A 144 -2.77 9.52 11.70
N MET A 145 -2.59 8.79 10.58
CA MET A 145 -2.99 7.39 10.32
C MET A 145 -4.42 7.00 10.74
N GLY A 146 -5.30 7.95 11.04
CA GLY A 146 -6.53 7.63 11.77
C GLY A 146 -6.26 6.99 13.15
N VAL A 147 -5.15 7.36 13.82
CA VAL A 147 -4.81 6.94 15.18
C VAL A 147 -5.93 7.36 16.12
N VAL A 148 -6.49 6.38 16.82
CA VAL A 148 -7.50 6.61 17.85
C VAL A 148 -6.79 6.70 19.20
N PHE A 149 -7.00 7.82 19.90
CA PHE A 149 -6.44 8.10 21.23
C PHE A 149 -7.35 7.61 22.35
#